data_AF-A0A9D0XSD8-F1
#
_entry.id   AF-A0A9D0XSD8-F1
#
_cell.length_a   1.000
_cell.length_b   1.000
_cell.length_c   1.000
_cell.angle_alpha   90.00
_cell.angle_beta   90.00
_cell.angle_gamma   90.00
#
_symmetry.space_group_name_H-M   'P 1'
#
loop_
_entity.id
_entity.type
_entity.pdbx_description
1 polymer ?
#
loop_
_entity_poly.entity_id
_entity_poly.type
_entity_poly.pdbx_seq_one_letter_code
_entity_poly.pdbx_strand_id
1 'polypeptide(L)'
;MEKDKKESHKLPLHKSMKLTIISFAYAYRTNILGLIMGTTFGFLMSRAGATTFDYHAEMFLFIDMQLMKVIVTAVVIAMIGVFLMKKYHVQAVTTGMEVDFVKKPYQQGLIAGAFLFGVGWAMTAACPGTVPAMLGEGKISAIFTLTGLLLGTMAYGVLQGFIANNGSYADAFKD
;
A
#
# COMPACT_ATOMS: atom_id res chain seq x y z
N MET A 1 41.65 -3.71 -25.60
CA MET A 1 41.61 -2.27 -25.28
C MET A 1 41.11 -1.53 -26.52
N GLU A 2 40.20 -0.57 -26.31
CA GLU A 2 40.03 0.60 -27.19
C GLU A 2 39.05 0.59 -28.40
N LYS A 3 37.92 -0.14 -28.41
CA LYS A 3 36.89 0.11 -29.47
C LYS A 3 35.40 0.14 -29.09
N ASP A 4 35.01 -0.12 -27.84
CA ASP A 4 33.58 -0.08 -27.44
C ASP A 4 33.20 1.14 -26.57
N LYS A 5 34.17 2.02 -26.26
CA LYS A 5 33.98 3.13 -25.30
C LYS A 5 33.71 4.50 -25.95
N LYS A 6 33.41 4.55 -27.26
CA LYS A 6 33.41 5.80 -28.05
C LYS A 6 32.11 6.15 -28.79
N GLU A 7 30.97 5.58 -28.42
CA GLU A 7 29.65 6.01 -28.94
C GLU A 7 28.69 6.53 -27.84
N SER A 8 29.19 6.81 -26.63
CA SER A 8 28.38 7.42 -25.56
C SER A 8 28.50 8.96 -25.50
N HIS A 9 28.91 9.62 -26.59
CA HIS A 9 29.15 11.06 -26.60
C HIS A 9 28.56 11.74 -27.84
N LYS A 10 27.23 11.81 -27.91
CA LYS A 10 26.40 12.91 -28.49
C LYS A 10 24.93 12.47 -28.60
N LEU A 11 24.26 12.33 -27.44
CA LEU A 11 22.80 12.45 -27.39
C LEU A 11 22.46 13.94 -27.24
N PRO A 12 21.55 14.52 -28.04
CA PRO A 12 21.27 15.96 -28.04
C PRO A 12 20.66 16.38 -26.70
N LEU A 13 21.28 17.35 -26.02
CA LEU A 13 20.84 17.88 -24.71
C LEU A 13 19.36 18.28 -24.66
N HIS A 14 18.79 18.69 -25.79
CA HIS A 14 17.39 19.06 -25.91
C HIS A 14 16.42 17.88 -25.70
N LYS A 15 16.84 16.63 -26.01
CA LYS A 15 16.04 15.43 -25.75
C LYS A 15 16.09 15.03 -24.27
N SER A 16 17.25 15.10 -23.62
CA SER A 16 17.37 14.81 -22.19
C SER A 16 16.60 15.82 -21.34
N MET A 17 16.67 17.12 -21.67
CA MET A 17 15.92 18.17 -20.98
C MET A 17 14.40 18.01 -21.16
N LYS A 18 13.93 17.63 -22.36
CA LYS A 18 12.51 17.29 -22.57
C LYS A 18 12.12 16.02 -21.82
N LEU A 19 12.96 14.99 -21.75
CA LEU A 19 12.69 13.79 -20.96
C LEU A 19 12.64 14.08 -19.46
N THR A 20 13.49 14.96 -18.93
CA THR A 20 13.45 15.37 -17.52
C THR A 20 12.18 16.16 -17.21
N ILE A 21 11.76 17.08 -18.08
CA ILE A 21 10.53 17.86 -17.90
C ILE A 21 9.28 16.96 -18.06
N ILE A 22 9.28 16.03 -19.01
CA ILE A 22 8.17 15.07 -19.18
C ILE A 22 8.10 14.12 -17.98
N SER A 23 9.24 13.61 -17.50
CA SER A 23 9.30 12.77 -16.30
C SER A 23 8.88 13.53 -15.04
N PHE A 24 9.28 14.81 -14.90
CA PHE A 24 8.86 15.67 -13.80
C PHE A 24 7.37 16.02 -13.87
N ALA A 25 6.84 16.32 -15.05
CA ALA A 25 5.41 16.56 -15.25
C ALA A 25 4.57 15.30 -15.01
N TYR A 26 5.10 14.13 -15.38
CA TYR A 26 4.46 12.84 -15.14
C TYR A 26 4.50 12.46 -13.66
N ALA A 27 5.63 12.65 -12.98
CA ALA A 27 5.76 12.51 -11.53
C ALA A 27 4.85 13.51 -10.79
N TYR A 28 4.73 14.75 -11.25
CA TYR A 28 3.83 15.73 -10.65
C TYR A 28 2.36 15.36 -10.85
N ARG A 29 2.00 14.85 -12.04
CA ARG A 29 0.64 14.37 -12.34
C ARG A 29 0.26 13.16 -11.50
N THR A 30 1.17 12.21 -11.29
CA THR A 30 0.93 11.00 -10.49
C THR A 30 0.86 11.31 -9.00
N ASN A 31 1.69 12.24 -8.50
CA ASN A 31 1.61 12.72 -7.12
C ASN A 31 0.29 13.46 -6.85
N ILE A 32 -0.18 14.31 -7.77
CA ILE A 32 -1.49 14.97 -7.64
C ILE A 32 -2.63 13.97 -7.70
N LEU A 33 -2.61 13.02 -8.64
CA LEU A 33 -3.61 11.95 -8.71
C LEU A 33 -3.64 11.11 -7.44
N GLY A 34 -2.46 10.77 -6.90
CA GLY A 34 -2.32 10.06 -5.62
C GLY A 34 -2.87 10.85 -4.45
N LEU A 35 -2.61 12.17 -4.40
CA LEU A 35 -3.15 13.06 -3.38
C LEU A 35 -4.68 13.13 -3.45
N ILE A 36 -5.25 13.34 -4.64
CA ILE A 36 -6.70 13.40 -4.84
C ILE A 36 -7.37 12.08 -4.47
N MET A 37 -6.81 10.95 -4.91
CA MET A 37 -7.34 9.62 -4.58
C MET A 37 -7.24 9.35 -3.08
N GLY A 38 -6.12 9.71 -2.44
CA GLY A 38 -5.91 9.57 -1.01
C GLY A 38 -6.87 10.42 -0.17
N THR A 39 -7.05 11.70 -0.52
CA THR A 39 -8.00 12.59 0.15
C THR A 39 -9.44 12.13 -0.04
N THR A 40 -9.80 11.69 -1.24
CA THR A 40 -11.15 11.16 -1.52
C THR A 40 -11.41 9.89 -0.73
N PHE A 41 -10.44 8.96 -0.70
CA PHE A 41 -10.53 7.73 0.08
C PHE A 41 -10.66 8.02 1.58
N GLY A 42 -9.83 8.92 2.13
CA GLY A 42 -9.90 9.33 3.53
C GLY A 42 -11.24 9.96 3.88
N PHE A 43 -11.78 10.83 3.02
CA PHE A 43 -13.09 11.45 3.20
C PHE A 43 -14.23 10.42 3.19
N LEU A 44 -14.20 9.46 2.26
CA LEU A 44 -15.19 8.37 2.21
C LEU A 44 -15.13 7.48 3.45
N MET A 45 -13.93 7.16 3.95
CA MET A 45 -13.74 6.37 5.16
C MET A 45 -14.21 7.09 6.43
N SER A 46 -13.94 8.39 6.54
CA SER A 46 -14.46 9.24 7.62
C SER A 46 -16.00 9.22 7.61
N ARG A 47 -16.61 9.40 6.44
CA ARG A 47 -18.07 9.40 6.30
C ARG A 47 -18.71 8.02 6.51
N ALA A 48 -17.96 6.95 6.28
CA ALA A 48 -18.41 5.58 6.54
C ALA A 48 -18.41 5.21 8.03
N GLY A 49 -17.86 6.05 8.91
CA GLY A 49 -17.78 5.78 10.35
C GLY A 49 -16.64 4.84 10.75
N ALA A 50 -15.77 4.46 9.80
CA ALA A 50 -14.62 3.57 10.01
C ALA A 50 -13.48 4.20 10.83
N THR A 51 -13.67 5.44 11.29
CA THR A 51 -12.69 6.19 12.09
C THR A 51 -13.02 6.18 13.58
N THR A 52 -14.15 5.61 14.01
CA THR A 52 -14.54 5.55 15.43
C THR A 52 -14.44 4.11 15.94
N PHE A 53 -13.94 3.98 17.17
CA PHE A 53 -13.68 2.68 17.80
C PHE A 53 -14.99 1.93 18.11
N ASP A 54 -16.04 2.69 18.46
CA ASP A 54 -17.34 2.15 18.85
C ASP A 54 -18.01 1.36 17.70
N TYR A 55 -17.94 1.87 16.47
CA TYR A 55 -18.47 1.17 15.29
C TYR A 55 -17.77 -0.16 15.00
N HIS A 56 -16.48 -0.29 15.36
CA HIS A 56 -15.77 -1.57 15.22
C HIS A 56 -16.21 -2.56 16.30
N ALA A 57 -16.33 -2.10 17.55
CA ALA A 57 -16.80 -2.93 18.65
C ALA A 57 -18.25 -3.41 18.41
N GLU A 58 -19.13 -2.53 17.93
CA GLU A 58 -20.52 -2.85 17.57
C GLU A 58 -20.63 -3.83 16.41
N MET A 59 -19.71 -3.78 15.45
CA MET A 59 -19.61 -4.76 14.38
C MET A 59 -19.24 -6.16 14.91
N PHE A 60 -18.33 -6.25 15.88
CA PHE A 60 -17.96 -7.52 16.51
C PHE A 60 -19.06 -8.07 17.43
N LEU A 61 -19.82 -7.19 18.08
CA LEU A 61 -20.99 -7.56 18.88
C LEU A 61 -22.25 -7.79 18.05
N PHE A 62 -22.18 -7.63 16.72
CA PHE A 62 -23.30 -7.76 15.78
C PHE A 62 -24.52 -6.87 16.10
N ILE A 63 -24.29 -5.72 16.74
CA ILE A 63 -25.33 -4.75 17.08
C ILE A 63 -25.60 -3.84 15.89
N ASP A 64 -24.55 -3.28 15.30
CA ASP A 64 -24.63 -2.45 14.10
C ASP A 64 -23.87 -3.11 12.93
N MET A 65 -24.62 -3.44 11.87
CA MET A 65 -24.10 -4.11 10.67
C MET A 65 -23.73 -3.14 9.56
N GLN A 66 -23.80 -1.82 9.79
CA GLN A 66 -23.51 -0.82 8.76
C GLN A 66 -22.07 -0.96 8.25
N LEU A 67 -21.08 -1.02 9.14
CA LEU A 67 -19.67 -1.11 8.76
C LEU A 67 -19.36 -2.42 8.03
N MET A 68 -19.94 -3.54 8.48
CA MET A 68 -19.79 -4.84 7.81
C MET A 68 -20.30 -4.82 6.37
N LYS A 69 -21.49 -4.21 6.14
CA LYS A 69 -22.05 -4.08 4.79
C LYS A 69 -21.17 -3.23 3.88
N VAL A 70 -20.59 -2.14 4.41
CA VAL A 70 -19.67 -1.28 3.65
C VAL A 70 -18.41 -2.04 3.24
N ILE A 71 -17.79 -2.79 4.16
CA ILE A 71 -16.58 -3.58 3.85
C ILE A 71 -16.88 -4.67 2.83
N VAL A 72 -17.96 -5.45 3.01
CA VAL A 72 -18.34 -6.54 2.10
C VAL A 72 -18.63 -6.01 0.70
N THR A 73 -19.40 -4.92 0.58
CA THR A 73 -19.69 -4.31 -0.73
C THR A 73 -18.45 -3.74 -1.39
N ALA A 74 -17.55 -3.09 -0.63
CA ALA A 74 -16.27 -2.62 -1.15
C ALA A 74 -15.40 -3.75 -1.69
N VAL A 75 -15.32 -4.89 -0.98
CA VAL A 75 -14.57 -6.08 -1.43
C VAL A 75 -15.16 -6.66 -2.72
N VAL A 76 -16.48 -6.78 -2.81
CA VAL A 76 -17.15 -7.28 -4.02
C VAL A 76 -16.88 -6.36 -5.22
N ILE A 77 -17.03 -5.04 -5.03
CA ILE A 77 -16.75 -4.05 -6.08
C ILE A 77 -15.28 -4.11 -6.51
N ALA A 78 -14.35 -4.20 -5.55
CA ALA A 78 -12.92 -4.32 -5.84
C ALA A 78 -12.59 -5.62 -6.61
N MET A 79 -13.18 -6.74 -6.22
CA MET A 79 -13.00 -8.03 -6.90
C MET A 79 -13.48 -7.97 -8.34
N ILE A 80 -14.68 -7.42 -8.58
CA ILE A 80 -15.23 -7.22 -9.92
C ILE A 80 -14.33 -6.26 -10.72
N GLY A 81 -13.89 -5.15 -10.11
CA GLY A 81 -13.01 -4.17 -10.74
C GLY A 81 -11.68 -4.79 -11.18
N VAL A 82 -11.02 -5.55 -10.31
CA VAL A 82 -9.76 -6.26 -10.63
C VAL A 82 -9.98 -7.31 -11.71
N PHE A 83 -11.09 -8.05 -11.64
CA PHE A 83 -11.43 -9.04 -12.67
C PHE A 83 -11.65 -8.39 -14.04
N LEU A 84 -12.36 -7.26 -14.10
CA LEU A 84 -12.54 -6.48 -15.33
C LEU A 84 -11.20 -5.93 -15.84
N MET A 85 -10.37 -5.37 -14.96
CA MET A 85 -9.05 -4.86 -15.35
C MET A 85 -8.17 -5.96 -15.96
N LYS A 86 -8.22 -7.17 -15.40
CA LYS A 86 -7.51 -8.34 -15.93
C LYS A 86 -8.10 -8.83 -17.27
N LYS A 87 -9.43 -8.78 -17.45
CA LYS A 87 -10.09 -9.22 -18.68
C LYS A 87 -9.88 -8.25 -19.85
N TYR A 88 -9.84 -6.95 -19.58
CA TYR A 88 -9.70 -5.91 -20.61
C TYR A 88 -8.27 -5.44 -20.83
N HIS A 89 -7.26 -6.09 -20.21
CA HIS A 89 -5.83 -5.71 -20.31
C HIS A 89 -5.63 -4.20 -20.13
N VAL A 90 -6.30 -3.62 -19.13
CA VAL A 90 -6.34 -2.17 -18.96
C VAL A 90 -4.94 -1.70 -18.59
N GLN A 91 -4.36 -0.85 -19.44
CA GLN A 91 -3.03 -0.28 -19.22
C GLN A 91 -3.06 0.69 -18.04
N ALA A 92 -2.06 0.62 -17.17
CA ALA A 92 -1.93 1.56 -16.07
C ALA A 92 -1.81 2.99 -16.63
N VAL A 93 -2.72 3.89 -16.24
CA VAL A 93 -2.73 5.32 -16.64
C VAL A 93 -1.39 6.02 -16.36
N THR A 94 -0.64 5.49 -15.38
CA THR A 94 0.64 5.97 -14.87
C THR A 94 1.87 5.29 -15.49
N THR A 95 1.78 4.27 -16.35
CA THR A 95 3.02 3.71 -16.96
C THR A 95 2.83 3.11 -18.35
N GLY A 96 1.59 2.94 -18.82
CA GLY A 96 1.32 2.29 -20.12
C GLY A 96 1.66 0.80 -20.16
N MET A 97 2.10 0.22 -19.04
CA MET A 97 2.31 -1.23 -18.88
C MET A 97 1.02 -1.92 -18.46
N GLU A 98 0.87 -3.18 -18.87
CA GLU A 98 -0.23 -4.02 -18.40
C GLU A 98 -0.17 -4.14 -16.88
N VAL A 99 -1.34 -4.06 -16.22
CA VAL A 99 -1.45 -4.26 -14.78
C VAL A 99 -1.23 -5.74 -14.50
N ASP A 100 0.03 -6.13 -14.32
CA ASP A 100 0.39 -7.46 -13.89
C ASP A 100 0.27 -7.54 -12.35
N PHE A 101 -0.76 -8.25 -11.90
CA PHE A 101 -0.93 -8.57 -10.49
C PHE A 101 0.04 -9.71 -10.14
N VAL A 102 1.31 -9.36 -9.92
CA VAL A 102 2.32 -10.30 -9.45
C VAL A 102 1.85 -10.90 -8.12
N LYS A 103 1.54 -12.20 -8.13
CA LYS A 103 1.20 -12.94 -6.93
C LYS A 103 2.42 -12.94 -6.01
N LYS A 104 2.27 -12.39 -4.81
CA LYS A 104 3.30 -12.51 -3.78
C LYS A 104 3.46 -14.00 -3.43
N PRO A 105 4.66 -14.58 -3.51
CA PRO A 105 4.86 -15.98 -3.17
C PRO A 105 4.48 -16.19 -1.69
N TYR A 106 3.88 -17.34 -1.41
CA TYR A 106 3.56 -17.75 -0.05
C TYR A 106 4.87 -17.90 0.73
N GLN A 107 4.96 -17.24 1.88
CA GLN A 107 6.12 -17.32 2.76
C GLN A 107 5.66 -17.93 4.08
N GLN A 108 6.41 -18.89 4.64
CA GLN A 108 6.05 -19.51 5.93
C GLN A 108 5.92 -18.47 7.06
N GLY A 109 6.71 -17.38 7.01
CA GLY A 109 6.59 -16.25 7.93
C GLY A 109 5.28 -15.43 7.80
N LEU A 110 4.51 -15.63 6.73
CA LEU A 110 3.24 -14.92 6.50
C LEU A 110 2.18 -15.30 7.53
N ILE A 111 2.11 -16.57 7.96
CA ILE A 111 1.14 -17.01 8.98
C ILE A 111 1.45 -16.35 10.31
N ALA A 112 2.71 -16.41 10.76
CA ALA A 112 3.13 -15.80 12.02
C ALA A 112 2.93 -14.28 12.01
N GLY A 113 3.25 -13.63 10.89
CA GLY A 113 3.01 -12.20 10.69
C GLY A 113 1.52 -11.84 10.68
N ALA A 114 0.69 -12.62 9.99
CA ALA A 114 -0.76 -12.40 9.93
C ALA A 114 -1.42 -12.58 11.31
N PHE A 115 -0.96 -13.55 12.10
CA PHE A 115 -1.44 -13.76 13.47
C PHE A 115 -1.08 -12.58 14.38
N LEU A 116 0.18 -12.15 14.39
CA LEU A 116 0.63 -10.96 15.14
C LEU A 116 -0.11 -9.69 14.73
N PHE A 117 -0.30 -9.49 13.42
CA PHE A 117 -1.06 -8.37 12.89
C PHE A 117 -2.53 -8.43 13.31
N GLY A 118 -3.15 -9.60 13.27
CA GLY A 118 -4.54 -9.80 13.71
C GLY A 118 -4.73 -9.50 15.21
N VAL A 119 -3.80 -9.92 16.06
CA VAL A 119 -3.81 -9.59 17.49
C VAL A 119 -3.69 -8.08 17.71
N GLY A 120 -2.78 -7.41 16.99
CA GLY A 120 -2.64 -5.95 17.03
C GLY A 120 -3.90 -5.20 16.59
N TRP A 121 -4.54 -5.67 15.51
CA TRP A 121 -5.80 -5.12 15.02
C TRP A 121 -6.95 -5.32 16.01
N ALA A 122 -7.06 -6.49 16.64
CA ALA A 122 -8.08 -6.77 17.65
C ALA A 122 -7.96 -5.87 18.88
N MET A 123 -6.73 -5.54 19.30
CA MET A 123 -6.49 -4.65 20.45
C MET A 123 -6.74 -3.17 20.12
N THR A 124 -6.43 -2.73 18.90
CA THR A 124 -6.43 -1.31 18.51
C THR A 124 -7.63 -0.90 17.66
N ALA A 125 -8.46 -1.86 17.22
CA ALA A 125 -9.62 -1.68 16.34
C ALA A 125 -9.39 -0.66 15.20
N ALA A 126 -8.17 -0.58 14.69
CA ALA A 126 -7.74 0.41 13.72
C ALA A 126 -6.96 -0.30 12.62
N CYS A 127 -7.36 -0.08 11.37
CA CYS A 127 -6.68 -0.69 10.23
C CYS A 127 -5.63 0.29 9.67
N PRO A 128 -4.52 -0.20 9.09
CA PRO A 128 -3.45 0.64 8.58
C PRO A 128 -3.93 1.71 7.57
N GLY A 129 -5.02 1.45 6.86
CA GLY A 129 -5.63 2.40 5.92
C GLY A 129 -6.50 3.48 6.57
N THR A 130 -7.09 3.23 7.75
CA THR A 130 -7.91 4.22 8.47
C THR A 130 -7.10 5.05 9.46
N VAL A 131 -5.91 4.59 9.89
CA VAL A 131 -5.04 5.35 10.80
C VAL A 131 -4.74 6.77 10.28
N PRO A 132 -4.37 7.00 9.00
CA PRO A 132 -4.14 8.36 8.49
C PRO A 132 -5.40 9.21 8.45
N ALA A 133 -6.57 8.60 8.21
CA ALA A 133 -7.86 9.30 8.23
C ALA A 133 -8.26 9.69 9.67
N MET A 134 -8.07 8.81 10.65
CA MET A 134 -8.29 9.10 12.07
C MET A 134 -7.36 10.19 12.59
N LEU A 135 -6.11 10.23 12.11
CA LEU A 135 -5.17 11.31 12.42
C LEU A 135 -5.66 12.66 11.84
N GLY A 136 -6.22 12.65 10.63
CA GLY A 136 -6.84 13.83 10.01
C GLY A 136 -8.08 14.34 10.77
N GLU A 137 -8.80 13.45 11.47
CA GLU A 137 -9.92 13.83 12.36
C GLU A 137 -9.47 14.34 13.74
N GLY A 138 -8.17 14.30 14.06
CA GLY A 138 -7.63 14.77 15.34
C GLY A 138 -7.80 13.80 16.51
N LYS A 139 -8.05 12.51 16.24
CA LYS A 139 -8.18 11.49 17.30
C LYS A 139 -6.80 11.13 17.87
N ILE A 140 -6.60 11.39 19.17
CA ILE A 140 -5.33 11.12 19.86
C ILE A 140 -4.95 9.63 19.82
N SER A 141 -5.94 8.73 19.81
CA SER A 141 -5.72 7.29 19.68
C SER A 141 -4.98 6.90 18.40
N ALA A 142 -5.17 7.65 17.30
CA ALA A 142 -4.52 7.39 16.03
C ALA A 142 -3.00 7.57 16.09
N ILE A 143 -2.52 8.49 16.92
CA ILE A 143 -1.08 8.77 17.07
C ILE A 143 -0.38 7.55 17.67
N PHE A 144 -0.94 6.98 18.75
CA PHE A 144 -0.37 5.80 19.40
C PHE A 144 -0.34 4.59 18.46
N THR A 145 -1.42 4.33 17.74
CA THR A 145 -1.47 3.23 16.76
C THR A 145 -0.51 3.46 15.60
N LEU A 146 -0.40 4.70 15.10
CA LEU A 146 0.53 5.04 14.02
C LEU A 146 1.99 4.86 14.45
N THR A 147 2.36 5.34 15.65
CA THR A 147 3.70 5.17 16.18
C THR A 147 4.02 3.68 16.40
N GLY A 148 3.09 2.90 16.94
CA GLY A 148 3.25 1.45 17.08
C GLY A 148 3.43 0.74 15.74
N LEU A 149 2.66 1.13 14.72
CA LEU A 149 2.77 0.61 13.37
C LEU A 149 4.12 0.96 12.72
N LEU A 150 4.57 2.21 12.85
CA LEU A 150 5.86 2.65 12.34
C LEU A 150 7.03 1.94 13.03
N LEU A 151 7.00 1.85 14.37
CA LEU A 151 8.04 1.16 15.12
C LEU A 151 8.06 -0.34 14.81
N GLY A 152 6.89 -0.98 14.71
CA GLY A 152 6.78 -2.39 14.37
C GLY A 152 7.30 -2.70 12.96
N THR A 153 6.95 -1.88 11.97
CA THR A 153 7.43 -2.05 10.59
C THR A 153 8.92 -1.76 10.45
N MET A 154 9.44 -0.74 11.15
CA MET A 154 10.88 -0.46 11.22
C MET A 154 11.64 -1.60 11.89
N ALA A 155 11.17 -2.09 13.04
CA ALA A 155 11.81 -3.21 13.73
C ALA A 155 11.83 -4.48 12.87
N TYR A 156 10.72 -4.79 12.19
CA TYR A 156 10.67 -5.91 11.26
C TYR A 156 11.63 -5.72 10.08
N GLY A 157 11.71 -4.51 9.50
CA GLY A 157 12.64 -4.19 8.42
C GLY A 157 14.12 -4.30 8.83
N VAL A 158 14.46 -3.85 10.03
CA VAL A 158 15.82 -3.99 10.59
C VAL A 158 16.16 -5.45 10.87
N LEU A 159 15.23 -6.21 11.47
CA LEU A 159 15.41 -7.63 11.73
C LEU A 159 15.59 -8.41 10.42
N GLN A 160 14.79 -8.12 9.40
CA GLN A 160 14.93 -8.71 8.07
C GLN A 160 16.27 -8.34 7.43
N GLY A 161 16.69 -7.07 7.54
CA GLY A 161 17.99 -6.62 7.04
C GLY A 161 19.17 -7.30 7.74
N PHE A 162 19.07 -7.51 9.06
CA PHE A 162 20.08 -8.21 9.85
C PHE A 162 20.18 -9.70 9.48
N ILE A 163 19.03 -10.37 9.31
CA ILE A 163 18.96 -11.77 8.88
C ILE A 163 19.49 -11.93 7.44
N ALA A 164 19.14 -11.00 6.54
CA ALA A 164 19.64 -10.98 5.17
C ALA A 164 21.17 -10.80 5.09
N ASN A 165 21.75 -9.99 6.00
CA ASN A 165 23.19 -9.79 6.07
C ASN A 165 23.96 -11.03 6.56
N ASN A 166 23.31 -11.92 7.31
CA ASN A 166 23.90 -13.17 7.83
C ASN A 166 23.82 -14.36 6.85
N GLY A 167 23.54 -14.12 5.56
CA GLY A 167 23.62 -15.14 4.49
C GLY A 167 22.49 -16.19 4.49
N SER A 168 21.62 -16.20 5.50
CA SER A 168 20.54 -17.18 5.69
C SER A 168 19.23 -16.70 5.05
N TYR A 169 19.26 -16.34 3.76
CA TYR A 169 18.07 -15.90 3.03
C TYR A 169 17.66 -16.87 1.90
N ALA A 170 18.59 -17.69 1.40
CA ALA A 170 18.30 -18.67 0.35
C ALA A 170 17.50 -19.88 0.86
N ASP A 171 17.60 -20.20 2.16
CA ASP A 171 17.05 -21.43 2.75
C ASP A 171 15.77 -21.21 3.57
N ALA A 172 15.46 -19.97 3.98
CA ALA A 172 14.29 -19.65 4.81
C ALA A 172 12.98 -19.43 4.00
N PHE A 173 13.08 -19.37 2.67
CA PHE A 173 11.95 -19.08 1.76
C PHE A 173 11.83 -20.11 0.63
N LYS A 174 12.52 -21.25 0.77
CA LYS A 174 12.57 -22.32 -0.21
C LYS A 174 11.59 -23.43 0.17
N ASP A 175 10.32 -23.10 0.34
CA ASP A 175 9.20 -24.04 0.40
C ASP A 175 7.93 -23.38 -0.16
#